data_AF-A0A3C1S3H1-F1
#
_entry.id   AF-A0A3C1S3H1-F1
#
_cell.length_a   1.000
_cell.length_b   1.000
_cell.length_c   1.000
_cell.angle_alpha   90.00
_cell.angle_beta   90.00
_cell.angle_gamma   90.00
#
_symmetry.space_group_name_H-M   'P 1'
#
loop_
_entity.id
_entity.type
_entity.pdbx_description
1 polymer ?
#
loop_
_entity_poly.entity_id
_entity_poly.type
_entity_poly.pdbx_seq_one_letter_code
_entity_poly.pdbx_strand_id
1 'polypeptide(L)' 'MNKKKDIRSLSKEQLREFFVSNNDKAFRGNQVYEWLWSKAAHSFDDMT' A
#
# COMPACT_ATOMS: atom_id res chain seq x y z
N MET A 1 -20.77 -8.08 4.64
CA MET A 1 -19.98 -6.84 4.91
C MET A 1 -18.53 -7.13 4.55
N ASN A 2 -17.96 -6.44 3.57
CA ASN A 2 -16.57 -6.66 3.16
C ASN A 2 -15.65 -5.90 4.13
N LYS A 3 -14.91 -6.62 5.00
CA LYS A 3 -13.96 -5.99 5.92
C LYS A 3 -12.76 -5.51 5.10
N LYS A 4 -12.57 -4.19 5.02
CA LYS A 4 -11.35 -3.62 4.47
C LYS A 4 -10.16 -4.03 5.35
N LYS A 5 -9.05 -4.41 4.72
CA LYS A 5 -7.79 -4.69 5.43
C LYS A 5 -7.13 -3.36 5.79
N ASP A 6 -6.61 -3.24 7.00
CA ASP A 6 -5.81 -2.09 7.38
C ASP A 6 -4.46 -2.13 6.64
N ILE A 7 -4.25 -1.19 5.74
CA ILE A 7 -3.04 -1.11 4.92
C ILE A 7 -1.78 -0.86 5.77
N ARG A 8 -1.90 -0.25 6.95
CA ARG A 8 -0.76 -0.01 7.87
C ARG A 8 -0.35 -1.26 8.65
N SER A 9 -1.15 -2.32 8.62
CA SER A 9 -0.76 -3.62 9.18
C SER A 9 0.12 -4.46 8.24
N LEU A 10 0.36 -3.98 7.02
CA LEU A 10 1.09 -4.70 5.98
C LEU A 10 2.58 -4.36 6.00
N SER A 11 3.44 -5.38 5.88
CA SER A 11 4.85 -5.17 5.55
C SER A 11 5.02 -4.67 4.11
N LYS A 12 6.21 -4.17 3.78
CA LYS A 12 6.55 -3.76 2.41
C LYS A 12 6.35 -4.90 1.41
N GLU A 13 6.76 -6.13 1.77
CA GLU A 13 6.62 -7.32 0.95
C GLU A 13 5.15 -7.68 0.73
N GLN A 14 4.33 -7.63 1.78
CA GLN A 14 2.89 -7.89 1.69
C GLN A 14 2.18 -6.85 0.81
N LEU A 15 2.61 -5.58 0.83
CA LEU A 15 2.12 -4.57 -0.10
C LEU A 15 2.50 -4.92 -1.54
N ARG A 16 3.76 -5.31 -1.79
CA ARG A 16 4.20 -5.71 -3.14
C ARG A 16 3.39 -6.88 -3.68
N GLU A 17 3.19 -7.91 -2.87
CA GLU A 17 2.37 -9.08 -3.22
C GLU A 17 0.90 -8.70 -3.45
N PHE A 18 0.36 -7.78 -2.65
CA PHE A 18 -0.99 -7.25 -2.85
C PHE A 18 -1.13 -6.62 -4.23
N PHE A 19 -0.20 -5.76 -4.66
CA PHE A 19 -0.30 -5.16 -6.00
C PHE A 19 -0.13 -6.19 -7.12
N VAL A 20 0.81 -7.14 -7.01
CA VAL A 20 0.99 -8.20 -8.01
C VAL A 20 -0.24 -9.11 -8.14
N SER A 21 -0.84 -9.52 -7.02
CA SER A 21 -2.06 -10.33 -7.02
C SER A 21 -3.28 -9.60 -7.58
N ASN A 22 -3.24 -8.26 -7.65
CA ASN A 22 -4.26 -7.42 -8.27
C ASN A 22 -3.90 -6.97 -9.71
N ASN A 23 -3.01 -7.71 -10.39
CA ASN A 23 -2.54 -7.42 -11.77
C ASN A 23 -1.81 -6.07 -11.92
N ASP A 24 -1.19 -5.58 -10.85
CA ASP A 24 -0.43 -4.35 -10.84
C ASP A 24 1.06 -4.60 -10.56
N LYS A 25 1.91 -3.59 -10.78
CA LYS A 25 3.37 -3.78 -10.66
C LYS A 25 3.82 -3.77 -9.21
N ALA A 26 4.73 -4.67 -8.84
CA ALA A 26 5.28 -4.77 -7.48
C ALA A 26 5.85 -3.44 -6.94
N PHE A 27 6.38 -2.56 -7.79
CA PHE A 27 6.92 -1.27 -7.33
C PHE A 27 5.84 -0.34 -6.76
N ARG A 28 4.55 -0.52 -7.11
CA ARG A 28 3.44 0.24 -6.51
C ARG A 28 3.37 0.01 -5.00
N GLY A 29 3.64 -1.22 -4.55
CA GLY A 29 3.74 -1.52 -3.12
C GLY A 29 4.87 -0.76 -2.42
N ASN A 30 5.99 -0.53 -3.11
CA ASN A 30 7.08 0.29 -2.58
C ASN A 30 6.66 1.75 -2.44
N GLN A 31 6.00 2.31 -3.46
CA GLN A 31 5.52 3.69 -3.45
C GLN A 31 4.54 3.93 -2.30
N VAL A 32 3.56 3.03 -2.14
CA VAL A 32 2.58 3.14 -1.06
C VAL A 32 3.24 2.99 0.32
N TYR A 33 4.21 2.08 0.47
CA TYR A 33 4.96 1.94 1.72
C TYR A 33 5.70 3.24 2.09
N GLU A 34 6.36 3.89 1.13
CA GLU A 34 7.03 5.17 1.33
C GLU A 34 6.05 6.29 1.72
N TRP A 35 4.89 6.36 1.07
CA TRP A 35 3.86 7.34 1.45
C TRP A 35 3.35 7.13 2.87
N LEU A 36 3.10 5.88 3.28
CA LEU A 36 2.58 5.57 4.61
C LEU A 36 3.60 5.83 5.73
N TRP A 37 4.87 5.46 5.53
CA TRP A 37 5.86 5.47 6.61
C TRP A 37 6.91 6.56 6.52
N SER A 38 7.32 6.97 5.32
CA SER A 38 8.29 8.06 5.15
C SER A 38 7.61 9.41 5.08
N LYS A 39 6.40 9.49 4.51
CA LYS A 39 5.63 10.74 4.37
C LYS A 39 4.44 10.85 5.31
N ALA A 40 4.17 9.82 6.12
CA ALA A 40 3.06 9.76 7.07
C ALA A 40 1.67 10.08 6.45
N ALA A 41 1.44 9.72 5.18
CA ALA A 41 0.20 10.01 4.48
C ALA A 41 -1.01 9.35 5.16
N HIS A 42 -2.06 10.12 5.45
CA HIS A 42 -3.25 9.62 6.13
C HIS A 42 -4.39 9.29 5.16
N SER A 43 -4.34 9.81 3.93
CA SER A 43 -5.24 9.47 2.82
C SER A 43 -4.47 8.93 1.61
N PHE A 44 -5.16 8.20 0.73
CA PHE A 44 -4.63 7.88 -0.59
C PHE A 44 -4.58 9.11 -1.51
N ASP A 45 -5.40 10.13 -1.26
CA ASP A 45 -5.40 11.38 -2.01
C ASP A 45 -4.09 12.18 -1.84
N ASP A 46 -3.36 11.92 -0.75
CA ASP A 46 -2.05 12.51 -0.51
C ASP A 46 -0.98 11.92 -1.45
N MET A 47 -1.24 10.77 -2.09
CA MET A 47 -0.28 10.01 -2.90
C MET A 47 -0.33 10.40 -4.38
N THR A 48 0.26 11.54 -4.75
CA THR A 48 0.37 12.04 -6.14
C THR A 48 1.40 11.29 -6.99
#